data_AF-E6VL09-F1
#
_entry.id   AF-E6VL09-F1
#
_cell.length_a   1.000
_cell.length_b   1.000
_cell.length_c   1.000
_cell.angle_alpha   90.00
_cell.angle_beta   90.00
_cell.angle_gamma   90.00
#
_symmetry.space_group_name_H-M   'P 1'
#
loop_
_entity.id
_entity.type
_entity.pdbx_description
1 polymer ?
#
loop_
_entity_poly.entity_id
_entity_poly.type
_entity_poly.pdbx_seq_one_letter_code
_entity_poly.pdbx_strand_id
1 'polypeptide(L)'
;MKLPTLIVACIAAAVVVFGVRNFNSEPGPTDAAVQAVADATAVPVSPIKTVTSASCPSDGCPVSCADEDTLLSAFCVSGTKARFADTLKLANGKLTATCGMGASNIVAYCGRQ
;
A
#
# COMPACT_ATOMS: atom_id res chain seq x y z
N MET A 1 1.34 1.64 48.45
CA MET A 1 0.63 0.80 47.44
C MET A 1 -0.74 1.42 47.16
N LYS A 2 -0.86 2.44 46.29
CA LYS A 2 -2.12 3.20 46.14
C LYS A 2 -2.27 4.04 44.85
N LEU A 3 -1.36 3.92 43.87
CA LEU A 3 -1.54 4.49 42.53
C LEU A 3 -2.17 3.54 41.50
N PRO A 4 -1.82 2.24 41.42
CA PRO A 4 -2.33 1.39 40.33
C PRO A 4 -3.83 1.10 40.46
N THR A 5 -4.37 1.07 41.69
CA THR A 5 -5.79 0.84 41.95
C THR A 5 -6.69 2.01 41.51
N LEU A 6 -6.16 3.23 41.51
CA LEU A 6 -6.91 4.43 41.13
C LEU A 6 -7.08 4.52 39.61
N ILE A 7 -6.05 4.12 38.84
CA ILE A 7 -6.09 4.11 37.37
C ILE A 7 -7.08 3.07 36.85
N VAL A 8 -7.11 1.87 37.45
CA VAL A 8 -8.04 0.80 37.05
C VAL A 8 -9.50 1.20 37.34
N ALA A 9 -9.76 1.90 38.44
CA ALA A 9 -11.10 2.39 38.77
C ALA A 9 -11.61 3.45 37.76
N CYS A 10 -10.73 4.34 37.28
CA CYS A 10 -11.10 5.35 36.28
C CYS A 10 -11.44 4.73 34.91
N ILE A 11 -10.71 3.69 34.50
CA ILE A 11 -10.96 3.00 33.23
C ILE A 11 -12.30 2.25 33.30
N ALA A 12 -12.60 1.58 34.41
CA ALA A 12 -13.89 0.89 34.60
C ALA A 12 -15.08 1.86 34.55
N ALA A 13 -14.95 3.04 35.17
CA ALA A 13 -16.01 4.06 35.14
C ALA A 13 -16.24 4.63 33.72
N ALA A 14 -15.18 4.81 32.93
CA ALA A 14 -15.30 5.33 31.57
C ALA A 14 -16.04 4.38 30.62
N VAL A 15 -15.82 3.07 30.72
CA VAL A 15 -16.49 2.05 29.88
C VAL A 15 -17.99 1.96 30.20
N VAL A 16 -18.39 2.10 31.46
CA VAL A 16 -19.82 2.09 31.85
C VAL A 16 -20.56 3.34 31.33
N VAL A 17 -19.93 4.52 31.38
CA VAL A 17 -20.55 5.77 30.89
C VAL A 17 -20.66 5.79 29.36
N PHE A 18 -19.66 5.27 28.63
CA PHE A 18 -19.74 5.17 27.17
C PHE A 18 -20.70 4.07 26.68
N GLY A 19 -20.80 2.96 27.43
CA GLY A 19 -21.74 1.88 27.12
C GLY A 19 -23.20 2.32 27.22
N VAL A 20 -23.60 2.97 28.31
CA VAL A 20 -25.02 3.34 28.53
C VAL A 20 -25.50 4.42 27.56
N ARG A 21 -24.62 5.31 27.08
CA ARG A 21 -25.00 6.36 26.11
C ARG A 21 -25.26 5.83 24.69
N ASN A 22 -24.78 4.63 24.36
CA ASN A 22 -24.90 4.06 23.02
C ASN A 22 -26.16 3.19 22.80
N PHE A 23 -26.93 2.88 23.86
CA PHE A 23 -28.09 1.98 23.77
C PHE A 23 -29.45 2.66 23.55
N ASN A 24 -29.49 3.95 23.22
CA ASN A 24 -30.74 4.66 22.89
C ASN A 24 -31.15 4.57 21.41
N SER A 25 -30.70 3.54 20.68
CA SER A 25 -31.24 3.22 19.36
C SER A 25 -32.18 2.03 19.49
N GLU A 26 -33.47 2.32 19.65
CA GLU A 26 -34.56 1.35 19.49
C GLU A 26 -34.50 0.75 18.07
N PRO A 27 -34.35 -0.58 17.91
CA PRO A 27 -34.48 -1.21 16.60
C PRO A 27 -35.97 -1.47 16.33
N GLY A 28 -36.57 -0.64 15.48
CA GLY A 28 -37.85 -0.96 14.84
C GLY A 28 -37.69 -2.19 13.93
N PRO A 29 -38.65 -3.12 13.89
CA PRO A 29 -38.54 -4.36 13.15
C PRO A 29 -38.84 -4.16 11.65
N THR A 30 -38.05 -3.34 10.94
CA THR A 30 -38.28 -3.16 9.49
C THR A 30 -37.05 -2.76 8.65
N ASP A 31 -35.81 -3.01 9.10
CA ASP A 31 -34.61 -2.70 8.27
C ASP A 31 -33.65 -3.88 8.09
N ALA A 32 -34.11 -5.12 8.30
CA ALA A 32 -33.29 -6.32 8.09
C ALA A 32 -32.99 -6.65 6.61
N ALA A 33 -33.48 -5.84 5.64
CA ALA A 33 -33.34 -6.14 4.22
C ALA A 33 -32.31 -5.27 3.47
N VAL A 34 -31.79 -4.18 4.06
CA VAL A 34 -30.90 -3.24 3.32
C VAL A 34 -29.42 -3.35 3.74
N GLN A 35 -29.11 -4.00 4.86
CA GLN A 35 -27.73 -4.04 5.39
C GLN A 35 -26.83 -5.15 4.81
N ALA A 36 -27.19 -5.80 3.70
CA ALA A 36 -26.43 -6.93 3.14
C ALA A 36 -25.34 -6.54 2.12
N VAL A 37 -25.01 -5.25 1.96
CA VAL A 37 -24.00 -4.78 0.99
C VAL A 37 -23.07 -3.71 1.57
N ALA A 38 -22.41 -3.99 2.70
CA ALA A 38 -21.29 -3.15 3.12
C ALA A 38 -20.31 -3.90 4.03
N ASP A 39 -19.75 -5.01 3.54
CA ASP A 39 -18.49 -5.52 4.09
C ASP A 39 -17.64 -6.11 2.96
N ALA A 40 -17.38 -5.26 1.96
CA ALA A 40 -16.22 -5.48 1.10
C ALA A 40 -15.00 -5.24 1.98
N THR A 41 -14.45 -6.33 2.52
CA THR A 41 -13.19 -6.33 3.26
C THR A 41 -12.17 -5.55 2.43
N ALA A 42 -11.77 -4.37 2.92
CA ALA A 42 -10.82 -3.52 2.20
C ALA A 42 -9.54 -4.34 1.97
N VAL A 43 -9.27 -4.69 0.71
CA VAL A 43 -8.06 -5.43 0.35
C VAL A 43 -6.88 -4.56 0.78
N PRO A 44 -5.94 -5.07 1.60
CA PRO A 44 -4.79 -4.31 2.00
C PRO A 44 -4.01 -3.89 0.75
N VAL A 45 -4.00 -2.58 0.50
CA VAL A 45 -3.28 -1.99 -0.62
C VAL A 45 -1.82 -1.89 -0.22
N SER A 46 -0.94 -2.61 -0.91
CA SER A 46 0.50 -2.50 -0.68
C SER A 46 0.96 -1.05 -0.96
N PRO A 47 1.76 -0.44 -0.06
CA PRO A 47 2.35 0.88 -0.31
C PRO A 47 3.39 0.84 -1.42
N ILE A 48 3.86 -0.35 -1.80
CA ILE A 48 4.82 -0.57 -2.89
C ILE A 48 4.13 -1.36 -4.00
N LYS A 49 4.19 -0.82 -5.22
CA LYS A 49 3.77 -1.45 -6.46
C LYS A 49 5.00 -1.91 -7.24
N THR A 50 4.91 -3.08 -7.86
CA THR A 50 5.95 -3.59 -8.74
C THR A 50 5.52 -3.37 -10.18
N VAL A 51 6.42 -2.82 -11.01
CA VAL A 51 6.23 -2.63 -12.45
C VAL A 51 7.30 -3.44 -13.16
N THR A 52 6.89 -4.36 -14.03
CA THR A 52 7.82 -5.24 -14.75
C THR A 52 7.64 -5.05 -16.24
N SER A 53 8.75 -4.82 -16.95
CA SER A 53 8.78 -4.98 -18.41
C SER A 53 9.40 -6.33 -18.73
N ALA A 54 8.63 -7.21 -19.35
CA ALA A 54 8.97 -8.62 -19.54
C ALA A 54 10.03 -8.87 -20.64
N SER A 55 10.29 -7.88 -21.50
CA SER A 55 11.21 -8.03 -22.63
C SER A 55 11.93 -6.73 -22.93
N CYS A 56 13.27 -6.79 -23.02
CA CYS A 56 14.07 -5.66 -23.47
C CYS A 56 14.54 -5.82 -24.91
N PRO A 57 14.27 -4.82 -25.77
CA PRO A 57 14.92 -4.76 -27.07
C PRO A 57 16.41 -4.49 -26.90
N SER A 58 17.16 -4.60 -27.99
CA SER A 58 18.62 -4.37 -28.00
C SER A 58 19.01 -2.99 -27.47
N ASP A 59 18.18 -1.97 -27.67
CA ASP A 59 18.41 -0.61 -27.18
C ASP A 59 18.03 -0.40 -25.70
N GLY A 60 17.54 -1.45 -25.04
CA GLY A 60 17.17 -1.45 -23.63
C GLY A 60 15.69 -1.25 -23.33
N CYS A 61 15.30 -1.49 -22.08
CA CYS A 61 13.94 -1.22 -21.58
C CYS A 61 13.93 0.04 -20.71
N PRO A 62 13.24 1.12 -21.11
CA PRO A 62 12.83 2.15 -20.18
C PRO A 62 11.59 1.70 -19.37
N VAL A 63 11.61 1.90 -18.06
CA VAL A 63 10.44 1.75 -17.18
C VAL A 63 10.33 2.95 -16.25
N SER A 64 9.11 3.45 -16.10
CA SER A 64 8.75 4.52 -15.19
C SER A 64 7.54 4.09 -14.35
N CYS A 65 7.45 4.62 -13.14
CA CYS A 65 6.26 4.48 -12.30
C CYS A 65 5.09 5.33 -12.85
N ALA A 66 3.88 5.13 -12.31
CA ALA A 66 2.74 6.00 -12.59
C ALA A 66 3.02 7.45 -12.11
N ASP A 67 2.23 8.43 -12.58
CA ASP A 67 2.41 9.84 -12.23
C ASP A 67 2.39 10.11 -10.71
N GLU A 68 1.57 9.35 -9.99
CA GLU A 68 1.39 9.46 -8.53
C GLU A 68 2.34 8.56 -7.72
N ASP A 69 3.16 7.76 -8.40
CA ASP A 69 4.06 6.79 -7.78
C ASP A 69 5.52 7.26 -7.91
N THR A 70 6.32 7.02 -6.87
CA THR A 70 7.76 7.33 -6.87
C THR A 70 8.61 6.10 -7.12
N LEU A 71 9.54 6.20 -8.08
CA LEU A 71 10.51 5.13 -8.34
C LEU A 71 11.48 4.98 -7.16
N LEU A 72 11.34 3.90 -6.40
CA LEU A 72 12.19 3.59 -5.25
C LEU A 72 13.46 2.84 -5.66
N SER A 73 13.31 1.87 -6.56
CA SER A 73 14.43 1.10 -7.11
C SER A 73 14.03 0.43 -8.41
N ALA A 74 15.03 0.08 -9.22
CA ALA A 74 14.83 -0.69 -10.44
C ALA A 74 16.00 -1.64 -10.68
N PHE A 75 15.67 -2.83 -11.17
CA PHE A 75 16.60 -3.94 -11.37
C PHE A 75 16.50 -4.50 -12.78
N CYS A 76 17.63 -4.59 -13.46
CA CYS A 76 17.81 -5.31 -14.71
C CYS A 76 18.08 -6.77 -14.42
N VAL A 77 17.32 -7.65 -15.06
CA VAL A 77 17.49 -9.09 -14.91
C VAL A 77 18.04 -9.66 -16.22
N SER A 78 19.09 -10.47 -16.10
CA SER A 78 19.78 -11.16 -17.19
C SER A 78 19.99 -12.61 -16.79
N GLY A 79 19.16 -13.50 -17.31
CA GLY A 79 19.15 -14.90 -16.87
C GLY A 79 18.83 -15.01 -15.38
N THR A 80 19.76 -15.54 -14.58
CA THR A 80 19.61 -15.72 -13.11
C THR A 80 20.24 -14.60 -12.29
N LYS A 81 20.72 -13.53 -12.92
CA LYS A 81 21.37 -12.40 -12.26
C LYS A 81 20.48 -11.17 -12.33
N ALA A 82 20.44 -10.42 -11.23
CA ALA A 82 19.83 -9.09 -11.18
C ALA A 82 20.93 -8.06 -10.86
N ARG A 83 20.87 -6.90 -11.52
CA ARG A 83 21.70 -5.72 -11.23
C ARG A 83 20.81 -4.49 -11.13
N PHE A 84 21.27 -3.41 -10.50
CA PHE A 84 20.52 -2.15 -10.53
C PHE A 84 20.39 -1.63 -11.96
N ALA A 85 19.35 -0.80 -12.20
CA ALA A 85 19.16 -0.12 -13.46
C ALA A 85 20.44 0.62 -13.89
N ASP A 86 20.81 0.46 -15.16
CA ASP A 86 22.08 1.00 -15.67
C ASP A 86 22.04 2.53 -15.72
N THR A 87 20.86 3.10 -15.99
CA THR A 87 20.65 4.55 -15.96
C THR A 87 19.32 4.92 -15.33
N LEU A 88 19.31 6.04 -14.61
CA LEU A 88 18.11 6.72 -14.13
C LEU A 88 18.07 8.10 -14.79
N LYS A 89 16.98 8.42 -15.48
CA LYS A 89 16.77 9.71 -16.12
C LYS A 89 15.51 10.35 -15.57
N LEU A 90 15.62 11.61 -15.13
CA LEU A 90 14.48 12.43 -14.75
C LEU A 90 14.03 13.23 -15.99
N ALA A 91 12.80 13.01 -16.44
CA ALA A 91 12.20 13.76 -17.54
C ALA A 91 10.73 14.02 -17.24
N ASN A 92 10.26 15.25 -17.45
CA ASN A 92 8.86 15.64 -17.19
C ASN A 92 8.40 15.31 -15.76
N GLY A 93 9.29 15.43 -14.77
CA GLY A 93 8.99 15.08 -13.38
C GLY A 93 8.95 13.57 -13.08
N LYS A 94 9.17 12.70 -14.08
CA LYS A 94 9.21 11.24 -13.92
C LYS A 94 10.62 10.69 -13.94
N LEU A 95 10.94 9.87 -12.95
CA LEU A 95 12.13 9.03 -12.95
C LEU A 95 11.88 7.79 -13.80
N THR A 96 12.63 7.70 -14.89
CA THR A 96 12.65 6.54 -15.78
C THR A 96 13.95 5.78 -15.57
N ALA A 97 13.83 4.53 -15.14
CA ALA A 97 14.93 3.60 -15.08
C ALA A 97 15.11 2.92 -16.45
N THR A 98 16.34 2.75 -16.90
CA THR A 98 16.64 2.06 -18.16
C THR A 98 17.69 0.99 -17.94
N CYS A 99 17.40 -0.21 -18.43
CA CYS A 99 18.36 -1.29 -18.55
C CYS A 99 18.96 -1.30 -19.95
N GLY A 100 20.29 -1.31 -20.04
CA GLY A 100 21.02 -1.40 -21.29
C GLY A 100 21.12 -2.82 -21.83
N MET A 101 22.01 -2.99 -22.80
CA MET A 101 22.24 -4.26 -23.50
C MET A 101 22.56 -5.40 -22.52
N GLY A 102 21.97 -6.57 -22.79
CA GLY A 102 22.16 -7.80 -22.01
C GLY A 102 21.11 -8.04 -20.93
N ALA A 103 20.25 -7.08 -20.61
CA ALA A 103 19.07 -7.34 -19.80
C ALA A 103 17.98 -8.05 -20.61
N SER A 104 17.37 -9.09 -20.05
CA SER A 104 16.20 -9.76 -20.62
C SER A 104 14.92 -9.01 -20.25
N ASN A 105 14.86 -8.51 -19.02
CA ASN A 105 13.71 -7.81 -18.45
C ASN A 105 14.15 -6.82 -17.35
N ILE A 106 13.23 -5.95 -16.95
CA ILE A 106 13.44 -4.96 -15.88
C ILE A 106 12.27 -5.01 -14.90
N VAL A 107 12.58 -4.91 -13.61
CA VAL A 107 11.63 -4.85 -12.51
C VAL A 107 11.87 -3.57 -11.73
N ALA A 108 10.85 -2.72 -11.62
CA ALA A 108 10.87 -1.49 -10.85
C ALA A 108 9.92 -1.58 -9.65
N TYR A 109 10.34 -1.00 -8.53
CA TYR A 109 9.54 -0.84 -7.33
C TYR A 109 9.15 0.63 -7.19
N CYS A 110 7.84 0.85 -7.11
CA CYS A 110 7.20 2.14 -7.11
C CYS A 110 6.48 2.33 -5.77
N GLY A 111 6.86 3.34 -5.00
CA GLY A 111 6.17 3.70 -3.76
C GLY A 111 5.01 4.62 -4.04
N ARG A 112 3.83 4.32 -3.49
CA ARG A 112 2.69 5.24 -3.52
C ARG A 112 2.97 6.40 -2.58
N GLN A 113 2.76 7.63 -3.04
CA GLN A 113 2.83 8.83 -2.21
C GLN A 113 1.44 9.32 -1.80
#